data_AF-A0A392N1D4-F1
#
_entry.id   AF-A0A392N1D4-F1
#
_cell.length_a   1.000
_cell.length_b   1.000
_cell.length_c   1.000
_cell.angle_alpha   90.00
_cell.angle_beta   90.00
_cell.angle_gamma   90.00
#
_symmetry.space_group_name_H-M   'P 1'
#
loop_
_entity.id
_entity.type
_entity.pdbx_description
1 polymer ?
#
loop_
_entity_poly.entity_id
_entity_poly.type
_entity_poly.pdbx_seq_one_letter_code
_entity_poly.pdbx_strand_id
1 'polypeptide(L)'
;MDKVIYCLFFVLILVSFIGSIFFGIWTKKDTKNGRMKRWYLNPDHTEVYYDPDRAVLAAILHFFTALMLYGYFIPISLYVSIEVVKVLQSIFINNDLNMYHEETDKPAHARTSNLNEELGQVDTILSDKTGTLTCNSMEFIKCSIGGVAYGRGFTEVERALSKRKDSYFGRKMKNDKNVAKAAESKSTIKGFNFMDERIMNGNWVRQPNANVIQSFLRVLAVCHTAIPEVDEATGKISYEAESPDEAAFVVAAREFGFEFYERTHSAISLHELDLNSNVKSERSYNILNVLEFSSARKRMSVIVRDHKGKLLLLSKGADSVMFELLGKNGREYEEQTKYHINEYADSG
;
A
#
# COMPACT_ATOMS: atom_id res chain seq x y z
N MET A 1 -8.33 -16.13 -27.51
CA MET A 1 -8.77 -17.51 -27.81
C MET A 1 -9.78 -17.56 -28.94
N ASP A 2 -10.86 -16.76 -28.91
CA ASP A 2 -11.93 -16.83 -29.92
C ASP A 2 -11.46 -16.63 -31.36
N LYS A 3 -10.53 -15.70 -31.60
CA LYS A 3 -9.90 -15.49 -32.92
C LYS A 3 -9.23 -16.76 -33.46
N VAL A 4 -8.60 -17.56 -32.59
CA VAL A 4 -7.97 -18.83 -32.97
C VAL A 4 -9.02 -19.87 -33.34
N ILE A 5 -10.13 -19.92 -32.60
CA ILE A 5 -11.23 -20.86 -32.88
C ILE A 5 -11.91 -20.51 -34.20
N TYR A 6 -12.16 -19.23 -34.48
CA TYR A 6 -12.68 -18.82 -35.78
C TYR A 6 -11.72 -19.17 -36.93
N CYS A 7 -10.42 -19.04 -36.71
CA CYS A 7 -9.41 -19.48 -37.68
C CYS A 7 -9.48 -21.00 -37.92
N LEU A 8 -9.55 -21.82 -36.86
CA LEU A 8 -9.66 -23.28 -36.98
C LEU A 8 -10.96 -23.69 -37.68
N PHE A 9 -12.07 -23.03 -37.37
CA PHE A 9 -13.36 -23.29 -38.02
C PHE A 9 -13.32 -22.94 -39.52
N PHE A 10 -12.68 -21.83 -39.88
CA PHE A 10 -12.47 -21.47 -41.27
C PHE A 10 -11.62 -22.53 -42.01
N VAL A 11 -10.53 -22.98 -41.39
CA VAL A 11 -9.68 -24.05 -41.94
C VAL A 11 -10.45 -25.36 -42.10
N LEU A 12 -11.29 -25.72 -41.13
CA LEU A 12 -12.15 -26.91 -41.20
C LEU A 12 -13.07 -26.88 -42.42
N ILE A 13 -13.78 -25.76 -42.64
CA ILE A 13 -14.66 -25.59 -43.80
C ILE A 13 -13.85 -25.68 -45.09
N LEU A 14 -12.69 -25.01 -45.15
CA LEU A 14 -11.83 -24.99 -46.33
C LEU A 14 -11.36 -26.40 -46.72
N VAL A 15 -10.84 -27.18 -45.77
CA VAL A 15 -10.36 -28.55 -46.00
C VAL A 15 -11.51 -29.46 -46.42
N SER A 16 -12.67 -29.35 -45.76
CA SER A 16 -13.86 -30.15 -46.09
C SER A 16 -14.40 -29.83 -47.48
N PHE A 17 -14.37 -28.55 -47.87
CA PHE A 17 -14.80 -28.08 -49.18
C PHE A 17 -13.87 -28.55 -50.31
N ILE A 18 -12.55 -28.39 -50.14
CA ILE A 18 -11.55 -28.86 -51.11
C ILE A 18 -11.61 -30.39 -51.24
N GLY A 19 -11.74 -31.10 -50.13
CA GLY A 19 -11.89 -32.56 -50.10
C GLY A 19 -13.16 -33.02 -50.84
N SER A 20 -14.28 -32.34 -50.64
CA SER A 20 -15.54 -32.60 -51.34
C SER A 20 -15.44 -32.36 -52.86
N ILE A 21 -14.79 -31.28 -53.30
CA ILE A 21 -14.56 -31.01 -54.73
C ILE A 21 -13.73 -32.14 -55.35
N PHE A 22 -12.63 -32.52 -54.69
CA PHE A 22 -11.77 -33.59 -55.18
C PHE A 22 -12.54 -34.91 -55.27
N PHE A 23 -13.31 -35.25 -54.23
CA PHE A 23 -14.18 -36.42 -54.21
C PHE A 23 -15.19 -36.40 -55.36
N GLY A 24 -15.91 -35.30 -55.57
CA GLY A 24 -16.88 -35.17 -56.67
C GLY A 24 -16.27 -35.33 -58.06
N ILE A 25 -15.11 -34.71 -58.31
CA ILE A 25 -14.37 -34.87 -59.58
C ILE A 25 -13.94 -36.32 -59.78
N TRP A 26 -13.50 -36.96 -58.69
CA TRP A 26 -12.99 -38.32 -58.70
C TRP A 26 -14.10 -39.35 -58.93
N THR A 27 -15.24 -39.21 -58.25
CA THR A 27 -16.44 -40.05 -58.42
C THR A 27 -17.03 -39.93 -59.83
N LYS A 28 -17.07 -38.73 -60.42
CA LYS A 28 -17.51 -38.55 -61.82
C LYS A 28 -16.60 -39.25 -62.84
N LYS A 29 -15.29 -39.29 -62.56
CA LYS A 29 -14.30 -39.95 -63.45
C LYS A 29 -14.29 -41.47 -63.31
N ASP A 30 -14.98 -42.02 -62.32
CA ASP A 30 -15.00 -43.45 -62.06
C ASP A 30 -15.97 -44.21 -63.00
N THR A 31 -16.88 -43.51 -63.70
CA THR A 31 -17.74 -44.10 -64.74
C THR A 31 -17.22 -43.77 -66.14
N LYS A 32 -16.95 -44.80 -66.95
CA LYS A 32 -16.71 -44.67 -68.40
C LYS A 32 -17.70 -45.54 -69.16
N ASN A 33 -18.47 -44.94 -70.07
CA ASN A 33 -19.46 -45.62 -70.92
C ASN A 33 -20.44 -46.52 -70.14
N GLY A 34 -20.93 -46.04 -68.98
CA GLY A 34 -21.91 -46.77 -68.16
C GLY A 34 -21.35 -47.97 -67.38
N ARG A 35 -20.03 -48.19 -67.36
CA ARG A 35 -19.38 -49.17 -66.49
C ARG A 35 -18.43 -48.48 -65.53
N MET A 36 -18.49 -48.86 -64.25
CA MET A 36 -17.52 -48.41 -63.25
C MET A 36 -16.12 -48.94 -63.59
N LYS A 37 -15.12 -48.06 -63.53
CA LYS A 37 -13.71 -48.38 -63.78
C LYS A 37 -13.16 -49.31 -62.68
N ARG A 38 -13.62 -49.15 -61.44
CA ARG A 38 -13.31 -50.01 -60.30
C ARG A 38 -14.43 -51.01 -60.07
N TRP A 39 -14.39 -52.10 -60.81
CA TRP A 39 -15.42 -53.15 -60.80
C TRP A 39 -15.71 -53.75 -59.41
N TYR A 40 -14.74 -53.70 -58.49
CA TYR A 40 -14.85 -54.22 -57.12
C TYR A 40 -15.48 -53.24 -56.11
N LEU A 41 -15.73 -51.98 -56.51
CA LEU A 41 -16.41 -50.95 -55.68
C LEU A 41 -17.84 -50.68 -56.17
N ASN A 42 -18.32 -51.43 -57.15
CA ASN A 42 -19.67 -51.25 -57.69
C ASN A 42 -20.69 -51.75 -56.67
N PRO A 43 -21.50 -50.87 -56.06
CA PRO A 43 -22.47 -51.30 -55.06
C PRO A 43 -23.64 -52.02 -55.74
N ASP A 44 -24.07 -53.15 -55.19
CA ASP A 44 -25.25 -53.89 -55.69
C ASP A 44 -26.55 -53.05 -55.55
N HIS A 45 -26.56 -52.10 -54.60
CA HIS A 45 -27.55 -51.04 -54.46
C HIS A 45 -26.85 -49.70 -54.29
N THR A 46 -27.02 -48.78 -55.25
CA THR A 46 -26.40 -47.44 -55.19
C THR A 46 -27.00 -46.62 -54.05
N GLU A 47 -26.25 -46.47 -52.95
CA GLU A 47 -26.56 -45.49 -51.92
C GLU A 47 -26.25 -44.07 -52.43
N VAL A 48 -27.02 -43.09 -51.96
CA VAL A 48 -26.92 -41.66 -52.36
C VAL A 48 -25.51 -41.08 -52.12
N TYR A 49 -24.72 -41.71 -51.24
CA TYR A 49 -23.37 -41.29 -50.86
C TYR A 49 -22.29 -41.59 -51.92
N TYR A 50 -22.50 -42.59 -52.79
CA TYR A 50 -21.55 -42.96 -53.86
C TYR A 50 -22.30 -43.26 -55.15
N ASP A 51 -22.91 -42.22 -55.72
CA ASP A 51 -23.61 -42.28 -57.01
C ASP A 51 -22.83 -41.48 -58.08
N PRO A 52 -22.20 -42.16 -59.07
CA PRO A 52 -21.50 -41.49 -60.16
C PRO A 52 -22.40 -40.67 -61.09
N ASP A 53 -23.67 -41.05 -61.25
CA ASP A 53 -24.62 -40.34 -62.10
C ASP A 53 -25.08 -39.04 -61.42
N ARG A 54 -25.01 -39.00 -60.08
CA ARG A 54 -25.30 -37.82 -59.25
C ARG A 54 -24.06 -37.35 -58.47
N ALA A 55 -22.91 -37.25 -59.15
CA ALA A 55 -21.64 -36.89 -58.52
C ALA A 55 -21.65 -35.55 -57.72
N VAL A 56 -22.48 -34.58 -58.11
CA VAL A 56 -22.63 -33.31 -57.37
C VAL A 56 -23.32 -33.52 -56.03
N LEU A 57 -24.36 -34.36 -55.99
CA LEU A 57 -25.08 -34.72 -54.77
C LEU A 57 -24.16 -35.50 -53.82
N ALA A 58 -23.40 -36.46 -54.37
CA ALA A 58 -22.41 -37.23 -53.62
C ALA A 58 -21.31 -36.32 -53.04
N ALA A 59 -20.86 -35.30 -53.78
CA ALA A 59 -19.88 -34.32 -53.27
C ALA A 59 -20.45 -33.48 -52.12
N ILE A 60 -21.70 -33.00 -52.22
CA ILE A 60 -22.35 -32.24 -51.14
C ILE A 60 -22.52 -33.10 -49.89
N LEU A 61 -22.94 -34.35 -50.03
CA LEU A 61 -23.03 -35.27 -48.88
C LEU A 61 -21.65 -35.55 -48.29
N HIS A 62 -20.64 -35.77 -49.13
CA HIS A 62 -19.26 -35.93 -48.68
C HIS A 62 -18.73 -34.69 -47.96
N PHE A 63 -19.16 -33.48 -48.31
CA PHE A 63 -18.80 -32.26 -47.57
C PHE A 63 -19.29 -32.32 -46.11
N PHE A 64 -20.54 -32.72 -45.88
CA PHE A 64 -21.07 -32.89 -44.53
C PHE A 64 -20.41 -34.05 -43.79
N THR A 65 -20.12 -35.16 -44.47
CA THR A 65 -19.36 -36.28 -43.89
C THR A 65 -17.94 -35.87 -43.51
N ALA A 66 -17.25 -35.10 -44.35
CA ALA A 66 -15.91 -34.58 -44.08
C ALA A 66 -15.93 -33.56 -42.92
N LEU A 67 -16.96 -32.72 -42.83
CA LEU A 67 -17.14 -31.78 -41.72
C LEU A 67 -17.32 -32.54 -40.40
N MET A 68 -18.09 -33.63 -40.38
CA MET A 68 -18.20 -34.51 -39.20
C MET A 68 -16.87 -35.19 -38.86
N LEU A 69 -16.17 -35.73 -39.87
CA LEU A 69 -14.89 -36.42 -39.67
C LEU A 69 -13.81 -35.50 -39.11
N TYR A 70 -13.74 -34.27 -39.60
CA TYR A 70 -12.76 -33.27 -39.17
C TYR A 70 -13.27 -32.40 -38.01
N GLY A 71 -14.47 -32.64 -37.47
CA GLY A 71 -15.02 -31.88 -36.34
C GLY A 71 -14.13 -31.90 -35.08
N TYR A 72 -13.28 -32.92 -34.94
CA TYR A 72 -12.30 -33.03 -33.84
C TYR A 72 -11.13 -32.03 -33.91
N PHE A 73 -10.96 -31.28 -35.02
CA PHE A 73 -9.96 -30.21 -35.12
C PHE A 73 -10.20 -29.07 -34.13
N ILE A 74 -11.44 -28.88 -33.66
CA ILE A 74 -11.78 -27.98 -32.57
C ILE A 74 -12.06 -28.86 -31.35
N PRO A 75 -11.07 -29.06 -30.45
CA PRO A 75 -11.25 -29.96 -29.33
C PRO A 75 -12.32 -29.40 -28.39
N ILE A 76 -13.40 -30.15 -28.21
CA ILE A 76 -14.51 -29.79 -27.30
C ILE A 76 -13.97 -29.59 -25.87
N SER A 77 -12.92 -30.32 -25.50
CA SER A 77 -12.28 -30.24 -24.18
C SER A 77 -11.46 -28.98 -23.95
N LEU A 78 -11.08 -28.21 -24.97
CA LEU A 78 -10.16 -27.08 -24.83
C LEU A 78 -10.64 -26.05 -23.80
N TYR A 79 -11.92 -25.67 -23.87
CA TYR A 79 -12.52 -24.72 -22.94
C TYR A 79 -12.54 -25.26 -21.50
N VAL A 80 -13.01 -26.49 -21.33
CA VAL A 80 -13.09 -27.12 -20.00
C VAL A 80 -11.69 -27.28 -19.39
N SER A 81 -10.70 -27.69 -20.18
CA SER A 81 -9.32 -27.81 -19.72
C SER A 81 -8.74 -26.48 -19.25
N ILE A 82 -8.98 -25.37 -19.98
CA ILE A 82 -8.51 -24.04 -19.58
C ILE A 82 -9.21 -23.57 -18.30
N GLU A 83 -10.53 -23.76 -18.19
CA GLU A 83 -11.27 -23.41 -16.98
C GLU A 83 -10.75 -24.18 -15.76
N VAL A 84 -10.51 -25.48 -15.90
CA VAL A 84 -9.92 -26.30 -14.82
C VAL A 84 -8.53 -25.78 -14.44
N VAL A 85 -7.67 -25.47 -15.41
CA VAL A 85 -6.34 -24.90 -15.14
C VAL A 85 -6.44 -23.57 -14.39
N LYS A 86 -7.33 -22.67 -14.79
CA LYS A 86 -7.56 -21.39 -14.11
C LYS A 86 -8.03 -21.57 -12.66
N VAL A 87 -8.93 -22.53 -12.42
CA VAL A 87 -9.37 -22.86 -11.06
C VAL A 87 -8.18 -23.39 -10.23
N LEU A 88 -7.39 -24.32 -10.77
CA LEU A 88 -6.21 -24.84 -10.07
C LEU A 88 -5.19 -23.74 -9.75
N GLN A 89 -4.96 -22.80 -10.67
CA GLN A 89 -4.10 -21.63 -10.43
C GLN A 89 -4.62 -20.76 -9.29
N SER A 90 -5.94 -20.54 -9.20
CA SER A 90 -6.52 -19.76 -8.09
C SER A 90 -6.31 -20.44 -6.73
N ILE A 91 -6.36 -21.78 -6.69
CA ILE A 91 -6.07 -22.56 -5.48
C ILE A 91 -4.60 -22.39 -5.08
N PHE A 92 -3.67 -22.35 -6.03
CA PHE A 92 -2.25 -22.11 -5.73
C PHE A 92 -2.00 -20.70 -5.19
N ILE A 93 -2.66 -19.67 -5.75
CA ILE A 93 -2.58 -18.30 -5.22
C ILE A 93 -3.07 -18.26 -3.77
N ASN A 94 -4.18 -18.95 -3.46
CA ASN A 94 -4.75 -18.95 -2.12
C ASN A 94 -3.89 -19.69 -1.08
N ASN A 95 -3.10 -20.66 -1.52
CA ASN A 95 -2.25 -21.49 -0.66
C ASN A 95 -0.79 -20.99 -0.57
N ASP A 96 -0.47 -19.81 -1.14
CA ASP A 96 0.87 -19.26 -1.07
C ASP A 96 1.14 -18.60 0.29
N LEU A 97 2.05 -19.19 1.06
CA LEU A 97 2.48 -18.68 2.37
C LEU A 97 3.20 -17.33 2.28
N ASN A 98 3.80 -16.99 1.13
CA ASN A 98 4.46 -15.69 0.98
C ASN A 98 3.48 -14.53 0.86
N MET A 99 2.22 -14.81 0.48
CA MET A 99 1.15 -13.81 0.39
C MET A 99 0.18 -13.88 1.57
N TYR A 100 0.61 -14.49 2.68
CA TYR A 100 -0.15 -14.57 3.92
C TYR A 100 0.22 -13.43 4.88
N HIS A 101 -0.80 -12.73 5.39
CA HIS A 101 -0.61 -11.65 6.35
C HIS A 101 -0.85 -12.15 7.78
N GLU A 102 0.24 -12.29 8.54
CA GLU A 102 0.25 -12.88 9.89
C GLU A 102 -0.55 -12.07 10.90
N GLU A 103 -0.42 -10.73 10.90
CA GLU A 103 -1.06 -9.89 11.92
C GLU A 103 -2.60 -9.94 11.88
N THR A 104 -3.17 -10.15 10.70
CA THR A 104 -4.64 -10.24 10.53
C THR A 104 -5.15 -11.65 10.30
N ASP A 105 -4.26 -12.66 10.28
CA ASP A 105 -4.57 -14.05 9.92
C ASP A 105 -5.37 -14.14 8.60
N LYS A 106 -4.83 -13.55 7.52
CA LYS A 106 -5.50 -13.50 6.22
C LYS A 106 -4.57 -13.95 5.09
N PRO A 107 -4.89 -15.04 4.38
CA PRO A 107 -4.19 -15.42 3.16
C PRO A 107 -4.63 -14.57 1.96
N ALA A 108 -3.86 -14.62 0.87
CA ALA A 108 -4.34 -14.17 -0.43
C ALA A 108 -5.60 -14.94 -0.83
N HIS A 109 -6.55 -14.25 -1.46
CA HIS A 109 -7.82 -14.86 -1.85
C HIS A 109 -8.25 -14.39 -3.24
N ALA A 110 -8.02 -15.23 -4.24
CA ALA A 110 -8.51 -15.06 -5.60
C ALA A 110 -10.04 -15.25 -5.65
N ARG A 111 -10.78 -14.15 -5.85
CA ARG A 111 -12.24 -14.18 -5.99
C ARG A 111 -12.73 -14.55 -7.40
N THR A 112 -11.87 -14.43 -8.39
CA THR A 112 -12.21 -14.69 -9.80
C THR A 112 -11.03 -15.35 -10.49
N SER A 113 -11.22 -16.60 -10.94
CA SER A 113 -10.21 -17.40 -11.64
C SER A 113 -9.96 -16.96 -13.08
N ASN A 114 -10.91 -16.23 -13.68
CA ASN A 114 -10.89 -15.91 -15.11
C ASN A 114 -9.79 -14.92 -15.51
N LEU A 115 -9.21 -14.23 -14.53
CA LEU A 115 -8.26 -13.12 -14.71
C LEU A 115 -6.84 -13.48 -14.26
N ASN A 116 -6.57 -14.74 -13.92
CA ASN A 116 -5.27 -15.14 -13.38
C ASN A 116 -4.13 -14.84 -14.36
N GLU A 117 -4.35 -15.02 -15.66
CA GLU A 117 -3.37 -14.72 -16.70
C GLU A 117 -3.16 -13.22 -16.95
N GLU A 118 -4.19 -12.40 -16.70
CA GLU A 118 -4.13 -10.94 -16.88
C GLU A 118 -3.18 -10.30 -15.87
N LEU A 119 -3.02 -10.91 -14.68
CA LEU A 119 -2.05 -10.49 -13.67
C LEU A 119 -0.60 -10.48 -14.21
N GLY A 120 -0.28 -11.36 -15.17
CA GLY A 120 1.02 -11.39 -15.83
C GLY A 120 1.20 -10.34 -16.94
N GLN A 121 0.15 -9.61 -17.28
CA GLN A 121 0.13 -8.61 -18.36
C GLN A 121 -0.10 -7.19 -17.84
N VAL A 122 -0.13 -7.00 -16.52
CA VAL A 122 -0.34 -5.69 -15.90
C VAL A 122 0.84 -4.77 -16.19
N ASP A 123 0.57 -3.66 -16.88
CA ASP A 123 1.55 -2.59 -17.17
C ASP A 123 1.40 -1.40 -16.20
N THR A 124 0.16 -1.04 -15.84
CA THR A 124 -0.14 0.12 -14.99
C THR A 124 -0.87 -0.32 -13.72
N ILE A 125 -0.34 0.10 -12.56
CA ILE A 125 -0.97 -0.10 -11.25
C ILE A 125 -1.52 1.24 -10.75
N LEU A 126 -2.83 1.31 -10.59
CA LEU A 126 -3.50 2.43 -9.91
C LEU A 126 -3.65 2.06 -8.44
N SER A 127 -3.02 2.83 -7.55
CA SER A 127 -3.00 2.56 -6.12
C SER A 127 -3.66 3.70 -5.36
N ASP A 128 -4.51 3.35 -4.39
CA ASP A 128 -5.03 4.33 -3.43
C ASP A 128 -3.95 4.67 -2.39
N LYS A 129 -3.94 5.91 -1.90
CA LYS A 129 -2.96 6.33 -0.89
C LYS A 129 -3.31 5.72 0.47
N THR A 130 -4.54 5.95 0.93
CA THR A 130 -4.92 5.66 2.30
C THR A 130 -5.39 4.20 2.42
N GLY A 131 -4.81 3.44 3.35
CA GLY A 131 -5.17 2.04 3.55
C GLY A 131 -4.54 1.05 2.56
N THR A 132 -3.87 1.52 1.50
CA THR A 132 -3.05 0.68 0.61
C THR A 132 -1.57 1.04 0.72
N LEU A 133 -1.17 2.29 0.45
CA LEU A 133 0.23 2.72 0.58
C LEU A 133 0.59 3.10 2.02
N THR A 134 -0.37 3.60 2.80
CA THR A 134 -0.13 4.07 4.17
C THR A 134 -1.08 3.40 5.17
N CYS A 135 -0.56 2.99 6.32
CA CYS A 135 -1.29 2.26 7.37
C CYS A 135 -2.16 3.15 8.30
N ASN A 136 -2.46 4.40 7.91
CA ASN A 136 -3.16 5.41 8.73
C ASN A 136 -2.68 5.48 10.20
N SER A 137 -1.38 5.27 10.40
CA SER A 137 -0.69 5.31 11.69
C SER A 137 0.44 6.30 11.56
N MET A 138 0.47 7.31 12.43
CA MET A 138 1.44 8.40 12.39
C MET A 138 2.43 8.23 13.51
N GLU A 139 3.72 8.40 13.21
CA GLU A 139 4.81 8.25 14.18
C GLU A 139 5.61 9.54 14.30
N PHE A 140 5.99 9.90 15.52
CA PHE A 140 6.93 10.99 15.75
C PHE A 140 8.38 10.50 15.52
N ILE A 141 9.06 11.03 14.50
CA ILE A 141 10.39 10.54 14.06
C ILE A 141 11.51 11.57 14.30
N LYS A 142 11.28 12.83 13.91
CA LYS A 142 12.27 13.92 13.95
C LYS A 142 11.63 15.23 14.39
N CYS A 143 12.45 16.15 14.89
CA CYS A 143 12.03 17.51 15.20
C CYS A 143 13.19 18.50 15.06
N SER A 144 12.87 19.79 15.00
CA SER A 144 13.85 20.89 15.02
C SER A 144 13.50 21.83 16.17
N ILE A 145 14.41 21.99 17.12
CA ILE A 145 14.17 22.77 18.34
C ILE A 145 15.34 23.75 18.54
N GLY A 146 15.04 25.04 18.66
CA GLY A 146 16.07 26.08 18.87
C GLY A 146 17.17 26.06 17.80
N GLY A 147 16.81 25.82 16.54
CA GLY A 147 17.75 25.74 15.42
C GLY A 147 18.58 24.45 15.34
N VAL A 148 18.29 23.44 16.16
CA VAL A 148 18.99 22.15 16.16
C VAL A 148 18.05 21.03 15.73
N ALA A 149 18.47 20.24 14.73
CA ALA A 149 17.77 19.03 14.31
C ALA A 149 18.00 17.89 15.32
N TYR A 150 16.92 17.21 15.70
CA TYR A 150 16.92 16.05 16.57
C TYR A 150 16.14 14.89 15.93
N GLY A 151 16.55 13.67 16.27
CA GLY A 151 15.99 12.44 15.74
C GLY A 151 16.92 11.78 14.74
N ARG A 152 17.46 10.62 15.12
CA ARG A 152 18.25 9.71 14.29
C ARG A 152 17.43 8.51 13.81
N GLY A 153 16.10 8.55 14.00
CA GLY A 153 15.20 7.56 13.43
C GLY A 153 15.35 7.57 11.91
N PHE A 154 15.60 6.41 11.32
CA PHE A 154 15.70 6.25 9.88
C PHE A 154 14.36 5.75 9.35
N THR A 155 13.78 6.47 8.40
CA THR A 155 12.64 5.97 7.62
C THR A 155 13.11 4.86 6.67
N GLU A 156 12.23 3.95 6.27
CA GLU A 156 12.56 2.95 5.26
C GLU A 156 12.97 3.59 3.93
N VAL A 157 12.39 4.75 3.61
CA VAL A 157 12.73 5.58 2.45
C VAL A 157 14.18 6.05 2.54
N GLU A 158 14.61 6.60 3.66
CA GLU A 158 16.01 7.02 3.87
C GLU A 158 16.99 5.84 3.76
N ARG A 159 16.62 4.67 4.29
CA ARG A 159 17.43 3.45 4.16
C ARG A 159 17.53 3.01 2.69
N ALA A 160 16.43 3.06 1.94
CA ALA A 160 16.40 2.68 0.53
C ALA A 160 17.20 3.67 -0.34
N LEU A 161 17.05 4.98 -0.10
CA LEU A 161 17.80 6.03 -0.79
C LEU A 161 19.30 5.92 -0.51
N SER A 162 19.68 5.65 0.75
CA SER A 162 21.07 5.46 1.14
C SER A 162 21.67 4.21 0.49
N LYS A 163 20.94 3.08 0.47
CA LYS A 163 21.37 1.86 -0.26
C LYS A 163 21.59 2.12 -1.76
N ARG A 164 20.72 2.93 -2.40
CA ARG A 164 20.91 3.33 -3.81
C ARG A 164 22.10 4.26 -4.00
N LYS A 165 22.36 5.20 -3.08
CA LYS A 165 23.54 6.06 -3.16
C LYS A 165 24.84 5.29 -2.93
N ASP A 166 24.84 4.34 -2.00
CA ASP A 166 25.99 3.48 -1.69
C ASP A 166 26.37 2.57 -2.86
N SER A 167 25.38 2.08 -3.63
CA SER A 167 25.63 1.26 -4.82
C SER A 167 26.25 2.07 -5.98
N TYR A 168 25.96 3.37 -6.08
CA TYR A 168 26.51 4.25 -7.12
C TYR A 168 27.89 4.84 -6.76
N PHE A 169 28.13 5.19 -5.50
CA PHE A 169 29.38 5.87 -5.08
C PHE A 169 30.41 4.97 -4.39
N GLY A 170 30.12 3.68 -4.18
CA GLY A 170 31.09 2.70 -3.67
C GLY A 170 31.70 3.03 -2.30
N ARG A 171 31.16 4.03 -1.59
CA ARG A 171 31.73 4.53 -0.34
C ARG A 171 31.01 3.89 0.83
N LYS A 172 31.57 2.79 1.34
CA LYS A 172 31.15 2.19 2.63
C LYS A 172 31.37 3.21 3.76
N MET A 173 30.34 3.98 4.14
CA MET A 173 30.28 4.62 5.45
C MET A 173 30.22 3.52 6.51
N LYS A 174 31.31 3.36 7.26
CA LYS A 174 31.53 2.22 8.17
C LYS A 174 30.97 2.42 9.58
N ASN A 175 30.22 3.50 9.88
CA ASN A 175 29.87 3.86 11.26
C ASN A 175 28.41 3.62 11.72
N ASP A 176 27.45 3.32 10.84
CA ASP A 176 26.02 3.27 11.25
C ASP A 176 25.47 1.87 11.61
N LYS A 177 26.31 0.82 11.57
CA LYS A 177 25.85 -0.54 11.92
C LYS A 177 25.50 -0.73 13.39
N ASN A 178 26.04 0.11 14.28
CA ASN A 178 25.76 0.03 15.71
C ASN A 178 24.44 0.71 16.10
N VAL A 179 23.95 1.68 15.30
CA VAL A 179 22.65 2.35 15.54
C VAL A 179 21.50 1.45 15.11
N ALA A 180 21.65 0.73 13.98
CA ALA A 180 20.63 -0.21 13.50
C ALA A 180 20.36 -1.36 14.48
N LYS A 181 21.40 -1.89 15.15
CA LYS A 181 21.25 -2.95 16.15
C LYS A 181 20.64 -2.48 17.48
N ALA A 182 20.79 -1.20 17.83
CA ALA A 182 20.18 -0.62 19.03
C ALA A 182 18.68 -0.31 18.86
N ALA A 183 18.22 -0.18 17.60
CA ALA A 183 16.81 0.02 17.26
C ALA A 183 15.96 -1.24 17.37
N GLU A 184 16.55 -2.42 17.23
CA GLU A 184 15.85 -3.71 17.27
C GLU A 184 15.47 -4.18 18.69
N SER A 185 16.03 -3.56 19.74
CA SER A 185 15.89 -4.07 21.12
C SER A 185 14.94 -3.27 22.03
N LYS A 186 14.23 -2.27 21.52
CA LYS A 186 13.25 -1.50 22.30
C LYS A 186 11.84 -1.78 21.81
N SER A 187 10.92 -1.98 22.76
CA SER A 187 9.49 -2.07 22.49
C SER A 187 9.05 -0.91 21.60
N THR A 188 8.59 -1.22 20.39
CA THR A 188 8.02 -0.23 19.46
C THR A 188 6.76 0.34 20.08
N ILE A 189 6.84 1.57 20.56
CA ILE A 189 5.69 2.29 21.11
C ILE A 189 4.89 2.80 19.92
N LYS A 190 3.64 2.36 19.79
CA LYS A 190 2.76 2.84 18.71
C LYS A 190 2.70 4.36 18.71
N GLY A 191 3.01 4.98 17.57
CA GLY A 191 3.02 6.43 17.40
C GLY A 191 4.34 7.13 17.75
N PHE A 192 5.38 6.39 18.16
CA PHE A 192 6.67 6.98 18.53
C PHE A 192 7.85 6.17 17.99
N ASN A 193 8.60 6.79 17.09
CA ASN A 193 9.78 6.20 16.45
C ASN A 193 10.92 7.22 16.41
N PHE A 194 11.15 7.85 17.56
CA PHE A 194 12.16 8.86 17.74
C PHE A 194 13.34 8.30 18.52
N MET A 195 14.55 8.49 17.98
CA MET A 195 15.79 8.03 18.60
C MET A 195 16.82 9.17 18.64
N ASP A 196 17.02 9.78 19.81
CA ASP A 196 18.12 10.73 20.01
C ASP A 196 18.52 10.80 21.49
N GLU A 197 19.72 10.30 21.81
CA GLU A 197 20.24 10.29 23.18
C GLU A 197 20.35 11.69 23.80
N ARG A 198 20.44 12.74 22.98
CA ARG A 198 20.61 14.12 23.45
C ARG A 198 19.40 14.64 24.21
N ILE A 199 18.19 14.20 23.84
CA ILE A 199 16.94 14.70 24.41
C ILE A 199 16.10 13.63 25.10
N MET A 200 16.32 12.34 24.80
CA MET A 200 15.60 11.23 25.43
C MET A 200 15.99 11.03 26.89
N ASN A 201 15.13 10.32 27.65
CA ASN A 201 15.37 9.95 29.06
C ASN A 201 15.67 11.15 29.98
N GLY A 202 15.07 12.31 29.73
CA GLY A 202 15.31 13.52 30.51
C GLY A 202 16.64 14.23 30.24
N ASN A 203 17.46 13.74 29.28
CA ASN A 203 18.73 14.37 28.94
C ASN A 203 18.55 15.77 28.33
N TRP A 204 17.35 16.12 27.86
CA TRP A 204 17.04 17.46 27.37
C TRP A 204 17.28 18.56 28.41
N VAL A 205 17.20 18.25 29.72
CA VAL A 205 17.49 19.18 30.83
C VAL A 205 18.96 19.63 30.83
N ARG A 206 19.87 18.80 30.31
CA ARG A 206 21.32 19.08 30.25
C ARG A 206 21.73 19.87 29.01
N GLN A 207 20.81 20.09 28.08
CA GLN A 207 21.09 20.83 26.85
C GLN A 207 21.19 22.33 27.14
N PRO A 208 22.04 23.08 26.42
CA PRO A 208 22.18 24.52 26.61
C PRO A 208 20.86 25.29 26.41
N ASN A 209 19.98 24.77 25.54
CA ASN A 209 18.68 25.37 25.22
C ASN A 209 17.51 24.68 25.95
N ALA A 210 17.72 24.14 27.15
CA ALA A 210 16.71 23.37 27.91
C ALA A 210 15.37 24.12 28.08
N ASN A 211 15.39 25.45 28.29
CA ASN A 211 14.16 26.27 28.38
C ASN A 211 13.34 26.29 27.08
N VAL A 212 14.02 26.31 25.93
CA VAL A 212 13.38 26.28 24.60
C VAL A 212 12.82 24.89 24.34
N ILE A 213 13.56 23.84 24.70
CA ILE A 213 13.13 22.45 24.57
C ILE A 213 11.92 22.16 25.47
N GLN A 214 11.95 22.58 26.73
CA GLN A 214 10.80 22.47 27.63
C GLN A 214 9.57 23.17 27.04
N SER A 215 9.74 24.37 26.49
CA SER A 215 8.63 25.12 25.88
C SER A 215 8.05 24.40 24.67
N PHE A 216 8.90 23.83 23.80
CA PHE A 216 8.48 23.01 22.66
C PHE A 216 7.69 21.77 23.10
N LEU A 217 8.20 21.02 24.07
CA LEU A 217 7.55 19.80 24.58
C LEU A 217 6.22 20.11 25.28
N ARG A 218 6.12 21.25 25.97
CA ARG A 218 4.83 21.74 26.50
C ARG A 218 3.81 22.05 25.42
N VAL A 219 4.21 22.57 24.25
CA VAL A 219 3.26 22.76 23.14
C VAL A 219 2.68 21.40 22.71
N LEU A 220 3.50 20.36 22.58
CA LEU A 220 3.04 19.02 22.23
C LEU A 220 2.10 18.44 23.31
N ALA A 221 2.41 18.66 24.58
CA ALA A 221 1.67 18.12 25.72
C ALA A 221 0.39 18.90 26.10
N VAL A 222 0.19 20.12 25.59
CA VAL A 222 -0.92 21.01 26.00
C VAL A 222 -1.79 21.45 24.83
N CYS A 223 -1.21 21.70 23.66
CA CYS A 223 -1.94 22.20 22.50
C CYS A 223 -2.58 21.05 21.70
N HIS A 224 -3.56 20.36 22.28
CA HIS A 224 -4.33 19.28 21.64
C HIS A 224 -5.73 19.16 22.27
N THR A 225 -6.60 18.34 21.67
CA THR A 225 -7.90 17.96 22.24
C THR A 225 -7.97 16.50 22.70
N ALA A 226 -6.87 15.74 22.58
CA ALA A 226 -6.80 14.35 23.01
C ALA A 226 -7.24 14.11 24.47
N ILE A 227 -7.85 12.95 24.70
CA ILE A 227 -8.37 12.47 25.98
C ILE A 227 -7.49 11.30 26.45
N PRO A 228 -7.04 11.28 27.71
CA PRO A 228 -6.27 10.18 28.27
C PRO A 228 -7.23 9.09 28.76
N GLU A 229 -6.94 7.85 28.39
CA GLU A 229 -7.59 6.66 28.92
C GLU A 229 -6.57 5.88 29.74
N VAL A 230 -6.89 5.61 31.00
CA VAL A 230 -6.02 4.85 31.90
C VAL A 230 -6.52 3.41 31.93
N ASP A 231 -5.69 2.48 31.47
CA ASP A 231 -5.97 1.06 31.61
C ASP A 231 -5.86 0.67 33.09
N GLU A 232 -6.98 0.28 33.71
CA GLU A 232 -7.07 -0.09 35.12
C GLU A 232 -6.19 -1.29 35.49
N ALA A 233 -5.90 -2.18 34.53
CA ALA A 233 -5.12 -3.40 34.78
C ALA A 233 -3.61 -3.16 34.68
N THR A 234 -3.17 -2.29 33.76
CA THR A 234 -1.74 -2.06 33.48
C THR A 234 -1.21 -0.73 34.01
N GLY A 235 -2.09 0.20 34.37
CA GLY A 235 -1.75 1.58 34.71
C GLY A 235 -1.20 2.38 33.53
N LYS A 236 -1.29 1.84 32.30
CA LYS A 236 -0.77 2.49 31.09
C LYS A 236 -1.80 3.48 30.56
N ILE A 237 -1.32 4.67 30.19
CA ILE A 237 -2.16 5.71 29.60
C ILE A 237 -2.15 5.56 28.07
N SER A 238 -3.32 5.30 27.47
CA SER A 238 -3.59 5.48 26.05
C SER A 238 -4.19 6.86 25.79
N TYR A 239 -4.09 7.34 24.55
CA TYR A 239 -4.61 8.65 24.17
C TYR A 239 -5.55 8.48 22.97
N GLU A 240 -6.80 8.90 23.15
CA GLU A 240 -7.77 9.03 22.07
C GLU A 240 -7.74 10.46 21.55
N ALA A 241 -7.65 10.64 20.23
CA ALA A 241 -7.60 11.95 19.60
C ALA A 241 -8.39 11.97 18.29
N GLU A 242 -8.85 13.16 17.90
CA GLU A 242 -9.60 13.35 16.64
C GLU A 242 -8.75 13.12 15.39
N SER A 243 -7.42 13.20 15.51
CA SER A 243 -6.49 12.90 14.43
C SER A 243 -5.30 12.07 14.92
N PRO A 244 -4.76 11.17 14.08
CA PRO A 244 -3.61 10.34 14.44
C PRO A 244 -2.34 11.17 14.67
N ASP A 245 -2.22 12.34 14.03
CA ASP A 245 -1.12 13.28 14.26
C ASP A 245 -1.10 13.80 15.70
N GLU A 246 -2.27 14.16 16.25
CA GLU A 246 -2.38 14.60 17.63
C GLU A 246 -2.02 13.47 18.60
N ALA A 247 -2.51 12.26 18.35
CA ALA A 247 -2.15 11.10 19.15
C ALA A 247 -0.63 10.88 19.17
N ALA A 248 0.04 10.94 18.01
CA ALA A 248 1.49 10.80 17.90
C ALA A 248 2.25 11.89 18.69
N PHE A 249 1.78 13.15 18.67
CA PHE A 249 2.39 14.23 19.43
C PHE A 249 2.26 14.06 20.95
N VAL A 250 1.09 13.63 21.44
CA VAL A 250 0.88 13.41 22.88
C VAL A 250 1.67 12.20 23.37
N VAL A 251 1.72 11.12 22.58
CA VAL A 251 2.60 9.98 22.86
C VAL A 251 4.06 10.44 22.90
N ALA A 252 4.51 11.24 21.93
CA ALA A 252 5.88 11.76 21.92
C ALA A 252 6.17 12.62 23.15
N ALA A 253 5.26 13.50 23.55
CA ALA A 253 5.40 14.29 24.77
C ALA A 253 5.60 13.40 26.00
N ARG A 254 4.80 12.34 26.16
CA ARG A 254 4.95 11.36 27.25
C ARG A 254 6.34 10.72 27.24
N GLU A 255 6.83 10.28 26.09
CA GLU A 255 8.16 9.65 25.97
C GLU A 255 9.32 10.62 26.26
N PHE A 256 9.13 11.93 26.05
CA PHE A 256 10.07 12.96 26.49
C PHE A 256 9.95 13.35 27.98
N GLY A 257 9.01 12.76 28.70
CA GLY A 257 8.77 12.99 30.13
C GLY A 257 7.75 14.08 30.45
N PHE A 258 6.89 14.44 29.48
CA PHE A 258 5.73 15.31 29.64
C PHE A 258 4.46 14.47 29.52
N GLU A 259 4.13 13.78 30.61
CA GLU A 259 3.07 12.78 30.67
C GLU A 259 1.75 13.45 31.04
N PHE A 260 0.91 13.69 30.03
CA PHE A 260 -0.47 14.13 30.19
C PHE A 260 -1.33 12.97 30.71
N TYR A 261 -2.08 13.20 31.79
CA TYR A 261 -2.89 12.15 32.43
C TYR A 261 -4.34 12.54 32.72
N GLU A 262 -4.67 13.84 32.78
CA GLU A 262 -6.03 14.28 33.06
C GLU A 262 -6.39 15.54 32.26
N ARG A 263 -7.59 15.54 31.69
CA ARG A 263 -8.20 16.70 31.02
C ARG A 263 -9.61 16.92 31.51
N THR A 264 -9.87 18.16 31.91
CA THR A 264 -11.21 18.68 32.18
C THR A 264 -11.53 19.79 31.19
N HIS A 265 -12.78 20.28 31.16
CA HIS A 265 -13.16 21.40 30.30
C HIS A 265 -12.39 22.69 30.60
N SER A 266 -11.86 22.86 31.81
CA SER A 266 -11.20 24.08 32.28
C SER A 266 -9.72 23.90 32.62
N ALA A 267 -9.19 22.68 32.63
CA ALA A 267 -7.80 22.42 32.98
C ALA A 267 -7.23 21.19 32.28
N ILE A 268 -5.92 21.22 32.05
CA ILE A 268 -5.11 20.09 31.60
C ILE A 268 -3.97 19.87 32.59
N SER A 269 -3.83 18.64 33.06
CA SER A 269 -2.84 18.25 34.04
C SER A 269 -1.84 17.26 33.46
N LEU A 270 -0.56 17.52 33.69
CA LEU A 270 0.54 16.73 33.19
C LEU A 270 1.65 16.60 34.23
N HIS A 271 2.40 15.51 34.18
CA HIS A 271 3.65 15.35 34.89
C HIS A 271 4.80 15.81 34.00
N GLU A 272 5.58 16.80 34.45
CA GLU A 272 6.80 17.23 33.77
C GLU A 272 8.01 17.21 34.71
N LEU A 273 9.18 16.90 34.15
CA LEU A 273 10.46 17.02 34.83
C LEU A 273 10.78 18.50 35.10
N ASP A 274 10.94 18.82 36.38
CA ASP A 274 11.35 20.16 36.78
C ASP A 274 12.86 20.36 36.54
N LEU A 275 13.21 21.49 35.91
CA LEU A 275 14.58 21.85 35.53
C LEU A 275 15.54 21.88 36.74
N ASN A 276 15.02 22.25 37.91
CA ASN A 276 15.85 22.53 39.09
C ASN A 276 16.06 21.29 39.97
N SER A 277 15.06 20.41 40.05
CA SER A 277 15.08 19.26 40.97
C SER A 277 15.26 17.93 40.25
N ASN A 278 15.09 17.89 38.92
CA ASN A 278 15.08 16.65 38.13
C ASN A 278 14.06 15.61 38.65
N VAL A 279 13.04 16.09 39.37
CA VAL A 279 11.91 15.31 39.88
C VAL A 279 10.70 15.56 38.99
N LYS A 280 9.89 14.53 38.75
CA LYS A 280 8.58 14.70 38.10
C LYS A 280 7.68 15.54 39.01
N SER A 281 7.28 16.69 38.51
CA SER A 281 6.36 17.62 39.16
C SER A 281 5.00 17.59 38.45
N GLU A 282 3.92 17.60 39.22
CA GLU A 282 2.57 17.76 38.69
C GLU A 282 2.36 19.23 38.32
N ARG A 283 1.91 19.48 37.09
CA ARG A 283 1.56 20.80 36.59
C ARG A 283 0.18 20.80 35.99
N SER A 284 -0.62 21.74 36.44
CA SER A 284 -1.96 21.99 35.90
C SER A 284 -1.99 23.35 35.20
N TYR A 285 -2.54 23.34 33.98
CA TYR A 285 -2.75 24.52 33.16
C TYR A 285 -4.24 24.77 33.02
N ASN A 286 -4.68 25.98 33.39
CA ASN A 286 -6.08 26.36 33.22
C ASN A 286 -6.33 26.74 31.77
N ILE A 287 -7.23 26.03 31.09
CA ILE A 287 -7.63 26.28 29.72
C ILE A 287 -8.61 27.46 29.72
N LEU A 288 -8.23 28.55 29.07
CA LEU A 288 -9.07 29.74 28.94
C LEU A 288 -9.85 29.74 27.63
N ASN A 289 -9.23 29.25 26.55
CA ASN A 289 -9.90 29.09 25.26
C ASN A 289 -9.16 28.08 24.39
N VAL A 290 -9.92 27.33 23.57
CA VAL A 290 -9.39 26.42 22.55
C VAL A 290 -9.85 26.92 21.20
N LEU A 291 -8.89 27.24 20.33
CA LEU A 291 -9.13 27.63 18.95
C LEU A 291 -8.84 26.42 18.06
N GLU A 292 -9.86 25.60 17.86
CA GLU A 292 -9.80 24.32 17.13
C GLU A 292 -9.19 24.44 15.74
N PHE A 293 -8.66 23.31 15.27
CA PHE A 293 -8.16 23.21 13.91
C PHE A 293 -9.29 23.40 12.89
N SER A 294 -9.01 24.14 11.83
CA SER A 294 -9.90 24.18 10.67
C SER A 294 -9.08 24.18 9.38
N SER A 295 -9.61 23.59 8.32
CA SER A 295 -8.95 23.54 7.01
C SER A 295 -8.65 24.93 6.45
N ALA A 296 -9.46 25.94 6.80
CA ALA A 296 -9.22 27.33 6.44
C ALA A 296 -8.05 27.95 7.22
N ARG A 297 -7.89 27.63 8.51
CA ARG A 297 -6.82 28.17 9.36
C ARG A 297 -5.51 27.41 9.24
N LYS A 298 -5.57 26.11 8.94
CA LYS A 298 -4.45 25.15 8.93
C LYS A 298 -3.59 25.18 10.21
N ARG A 299 -4.19 25.56 11.34
CA ARG A 299 -3.56 25.62 12.66
C ARG A 299 -4.58 25.48 13.78
N MET A 300 -4.10 25.01 14.92
CA MET A 300 -4.78 24.96 16.20
C MET A 300 -4.05 25.86 17.20
N SER A 301 -4.78 26.49 18.12
CA SER A 301 -4.17 27.24 19.22
C SER A 301 -4.93 27.03 20.52
N VAL A 302 -4.24 27.08 21.66
CA VAL A 302 -4.83 27.02 22.99
C VAL A 302 -4.30 28.19 23.82
N ILE A 303 -5.21 28.87 24.52
CA ILE A 303 -4.87 29.92 25.48
C ILE A 303 -4.97 29.30 26.87
N VAL A 304 -3.85 29.26 27.59
CA VAL A 304 -3.76 28.68 28.93
C VAL A 304 -3.19 29.65 29.95
N ARG A 305 -3.51 29.44 31.21
CA ARG A 305 -2.85 30.08 32.35
C ARG A 305 -2.03 29.03 33.11
N ASP A 306 -0.73 29.27 33.20
CA ASP A 306 0.22 28.43 33.93
C ASP A 306 0.04 28.57 35.46
N HIS A 307 0.63 27.65 36.24
CA HIS A 307 0.60 27.64 37.70
C HIS A 307 1.19 28.93 38.32
N LYS A 308 2.05 29.66 37.59
CA LYS A 308 2.60 30.97 37.98
C LYS A 308 1.66 32.14 37.66
N GLY A 309 0.46 31.88 37.15
CA GLY A 309 -0.50 32.90 36.71
C GLY A 309 -0.19 33.53 35.34
N LYS A 310 0.86 33.09 34.64
CA LYS A 310 1.25 33.62 33.33
C LYS A 310 0.27 33.13 32.25
N LEU A 311 -0.21 34.06 31.42
CA LEU A 311 -1.00 33.76 30.22
C LEU A 311 -0.06 33.31 29.09
N LEU A 312 -0.39 32.19 28.45
CA LEU A 312 0.35 31.60 27.34
C LEU A 312 -0.60 31.29 26.19
N LEU A 313 -0.22 31.69 24.97
CA LEU A 313 -0.84 31.23 23.73
C LEU A 313 0.09 30.20 23.10
N LEU A 314 -0.36 28.94 23.04
CA LEU A 314 0.35 27.86 22.38
C LEU A 314 -0.32 27.59 21.04
N SER A 315 0.45 27.38 19.97
CA SER A 315 -0.12 27.13 18.65
C SER A 315 0.73 26.15 17.86
N LYS A 316 0.06 25.24 17.15
CA LYS A 316 0.63 24.29 16.20
C LYS A 316 -0.12 24.37 14.87
N GLY A 317 0.57 24.18 13.75
CA GLY A 317 -0.05 24.27 12.43
C GLY A 317 0.95 24.09 11.30
N ALA A 318 0.47 24.28 10.07
CA ALA A 318 1.30 24.21 8.87
C ALA A 318 2.42 25.25 8.90
N ASP A 319 3.60 24.85 8.43
CA ASP A 319 4.81 25.67 8.30
C ASP A 319 4.54 27.02 7.63
N SER A 320 3.90 27.01 6.46
CA SER A 320 3.52 28.20 5.68
C SER A 320 2.71 29.21 6.48
N VAL A 321 1.78 28.75 7.33
CA VAL A 321 0.95 29.62 8.17
C VAL A 321 1.70 30.10 9.41
N MET A 322 2.49 29.24 10.03
CA MET A 322 3.20 29.58 11.26
C MET A 322 4.33 30.59 11.02
N PHE A 323 5.04 30.51 9.89
CA PHE A 323 6.11 31.46 9.55
C PHE A 323 5.62 32.89 9.32
N GLU A 324 4.39 33.06 8.81
CA GLU A 324 3.78 34.39 8.62
C GLU A 324 3.44 35.10 9.93
N LEU A 325 3.19 34.32 10.99
CA LEU A 325 2.76 34.82 12.30
C LEU A 325 3.91 35.11 13.27
N LEU A 326 5.16 34.89 12.83
CA LEU A 326 6.34 35.17 13.65
C LEU A 326 6.50 36.68 13.87
N GLY A 327 6.63 37.06 15.14
CA GLY A 327 6.93 38.44 15.52
C GLY A 327 8.27 38.92 14.96
N LYS A 328 8.41 40.22 14.71
CA LYS A 328 9.60 40.81 14.08
C LYS A 328 10.92 40.45 14.78
N ASN A 329 10.89 40.34 16.11
CA ASN A 329 12.07 40.04 16.93
C ASN A 329 12.17 38.55 17.32
N GLY A 330 11.28 37.69 16.81
CA GLY A 330 11.17 36.26 17.18
C GLY A 330 11.68 35.30 16.10
N ARG A 331 12.54 35.78 15.18
CA ARG A 331 12.97 35.06 13.97
C ARG A 331 14.37 34.44 14.07
N GLU A 332 14.91 34.34 15.28
CA GLU A 332 16.27 33.86 15.55
C GLU A 332 16.58 32.49 14.91
N TYR A 333 15.63 31.56 14.94
CA TYR A 333 15.81 30.19 14.43
C TYR A 333 15.11 29.94 13.09
N GLU A 334 14.62 30.98 12.41
CA GLU A 334 13.75 30.84 11.23
C GLU A 334 14.47 30.13 10.08
N GLU A 335 15.70 30.55 9.75
CA GLU A 335 16.46 30.02 8.61
C GLU A 335 16.83 28.55 8.81
N GLN A 336 17.39 28.19 9.97
CA GLN A 336 17.77 26.82 10.27
C GLN A 336 16.53 25.90 10.34
N THR A 337 15.43 26.39 10.91
CA THR A 337 14.19 25.60 10.98
C THR A 337 13.59 25.37 9.58
N LYS A 338 13.62 26.38 8.70
CA LYS A 338 13.21 26.21 7.29
C LYS A 338 14.07 25.18 6.56
N TYR A 339 15.38 25.22 6.78
CA TYR A 339 16.31 24.24 6.21
C TYR A 339 15.95 22.81 6.66
N HIS A 340 15.77 22.59 7.97
CA HIS A 340 15.40 21.27 8.48
C HIS A 340 14.02 20.79 8.00
N ILE A 341 13.02 21.68 7.92
CA ILE A 341 11.69 21.33 7.41
C ILE A 341 11.78 20.86 5.94
N ASN A 342 12.57 21.54 5.11
CA ASN A 342 12.78 21.13 3.72
C ASN A 342 13.48 19.77 3.64
N GLU A 343 14.52 19.52 4.44
CA GLU A 343 15.18 18.22 4.49
C GLU A 343 14.23 17.10 4.93
N TYR A 344 13.33 17.39 5.89
CA TYR A 344 12.34 16.43 6.35
C TYR A 344 11.30 16.16 5.27
N ALA A 345 10.80 17.18 4.58
CA ALA A 345 9.86 17.03 3.47
C ALA A 345 10.45 16.24 2.28
N ASP A 346 11.75 16.40 2.00
CA ASP A 346 12.46 15.63 0.98
C ASP A 346 12.62 14.15 1.36
N SER A 347 12.55 13.82 2.65
CA SER A 347 12.74 12.48 3.19
C SER A 347 11.44 11.66 3.26
N GLY A 348 10.30 12.27 2.94
CA GLY A 348 8.96 11.68 3.03
C GLY A 348 8.28 12.00 4.36
#